data_AF-A0A7L4RM38-F1
#
_entry.id   AF-A0A7L4RM38-F1
#
_cell.length_a   1.000
_cell.length_b   1.000
_cell.length_c   1.000
_cell.angle_alpha   90.00
_cell.angle_beta   90.00
_cell.angle_gamma   90.00
#
_symmetry.space_group_name_H-M   'P 1'
#
loop_
_entity.id
_entity.type
_entity.pdbx_description
1 polymer ?
#
loop_
_entity_poly.entity_id
_entity_poly.type
_entity_poly.pdbx_seq_one_letter_code
_entity_poly.pdbx_strand_id
1 'polypeptide(L)'
;MKEKKPEPAEEKEVSEKVETVIDRLVEYVQKKGKVDVKEAANVMALEKDQVEELAEVLKESGMMDISYTLLGTFLIAKELPKEKAKVEEKKDRSQMTSMMVTLDKDLRDSHKSFEFVEQNIRKRLDKDEDIMNELEGKVHDVSIADMEYLLREARELRVVTKHFRKDIRDLREKVKKFHERVKKLEVETMKAEQERLGPRKPWHYPISMFFTRLKNTFKRG
;
A
#
# COMPACT_ATOMS: atom_id res chain seq x y z
N MET A 1 33.54 -43.40 -41.36
CA MET A 1 33.14 -41.97 -41.31
C MET A 1 31.89 -41.89 -40.45
N LYS A 2 31.96 -41.25 -39.28
CA LYS A 2 30.81 -41.11 -38.35
C LYS A 2 30.21 -39.72 -38.53
N GLU A 3 28.97 -39.66 -38.98
CA GLU A 3 28.20 -38.43 -39.10
C GLU A 3 27.92 -37.85 -37.71
N LYS A 4 28.43 -36.64 -37.45
CA LYS A 4 28.09 -35.85 -36.27
C LYS A 4 26.75 -35.16 -36.53
N LYS A 5 25.70 -35.60 -35.84
CA LYS A 5 24.46 -34.80 -35.69
C LYS A 5 24.80 -33.50 -34.96
N PRO A 6 24.38 -32.33 -35.45
CA PRO A 6 24.46 -31.09 -34.67
C PRO A 6 23.43 -31.14 -33.53
N GLU A 7 23.88 -30.82 -32.32
CA GLU A 7 23.05 -30.61 -31.14
C GLU A 7 22.13 -29.39 -31.38
N PRO A 8 20.86 -29.45 -30.93
CA PRO A 8 19.96 -28.30 -31.04
C PRO A 8 20.43 -27.21 -30.07
N ALA A 9 20.59 -26.01 -30.62
CA ALA A 9 20.87 -24.80 -29.85
C ALA A 9 19.77 -24.58 -28.80
N GLU A 10 20.16 -24.55 -27.53
CA GLU A 10 19.30 -24.10 -26.44
C GLU A 10 18.93 -22.64 -26.67
N GLU A 11 17.72 -22.40 -27.17
CA GLU A 11 17.09 -21.08 -27.16
C GLU A 11 16.90 -20.65 -25.70
N LYS A 12 17.81 -19.79 -25.23
CA LYS A 12 17.62 -19.07 -23.97
C LYS A 12 16.45 -18.11 -24.15
N GLU A 13 15.26 -18.55 -23.72
CA GLU A 13 14.12 -17.65 -23.49
C GLU A 13 14.51 -16.61 -22.43
N VAL A 14 15.01 -15.47 -22.88
CA VAL A 14 15.14 -14.26 -22.06
C VAL A 14 13.73 -13.73 -21.86
N SER A 15 13.01 -14.31 -20.90
CA SER A 15 11.85 -13.65 -20.32
C SER A 15 12.36 -12.41 -19.59
N GLU A 16 12.07 -11.23 -20.15
CA GLU A 16 12.23 -9.95 -19.45
C GLU A 16 11.32 -9.98 -18.23
N LYS A 17 11.86 -10.45 -17.09
CA LYS A 17 11.17 -10.38 -15.81
C LYS A 17 11.02 -8.90 -15.49
N VAL A 18 9.78 -8.43 -15.45
CA VAL A 18 9.46 -7.13 -14.86
C VAL A 18 9.83 -7.23 -13.39
N GLU A 19 10.99 -6.70 -13.03
CA GLU A 19 11.45 -6.65 -11.64
C GLU A 19 10.51 -5.74 -10.85
N THR A 20 9.77 -6.34 -9.92
CA THR A 20 8.95 -5.59 -8.99
C THR A 20 9.79 -5.05 -7.85
N VAL A 21 9.27 -4.06 -7.13
CA VAL A 21 9.90 -3.53 -5.90
C VAL A 21 10.09 -4.64 -4.87
N ILE A 22 9.16 -5.60 -4.83
CA ILE A 22 9.22 -6.78 -3.97
C ILE A 22 10.41 -7.68 -4.34
N ASP A 23 10.60 -7.98 -5.63
CA ASP A 23 11.70 -8.81 -6.10
C ASP A 23 13.06 -8.20 -5.71
N ARG A 24 13.19 -6.87 -5.88
CA ARG A 24 14.41 -6.15 -5.48
C ARG A 24 14.64 -6.17 -3.98
N LEU A 25 13.60 -6.01 -3.16
CA LEU A 25 13.71 -6.08 -1.70
C LEU A 25 14.15 -7.48 -1.27
N VAL A 26 13.52 -8.52 -1.81
CA VAL A 26 13.84 -9.92 -1.50
C VAL A 26 15.27 -10.23 -1.94
N GLU A 27 15.67 -9.85 -3.14
CA GLU A 27 17.03 -10.08 -3.64
C GLU A 27 18.07 -9.33 -2.81
N TYR A 28 17.77 -8.09 -2.42
CA TYR A 28 18.65 -7.28 -1.58
C TYR A 28 18.87 -7.91 -0.20
N VAL A 29 17.78 -8.36 0.45
CA VAL A 29 17.86 -9.02 1.76
C VAL A 29 18.52 -10.39 1.63
N GLN A 30 18.29 -11.14 0.55
CA GLN A 30 18.97 -12.42 0.28
C GLN A 30 20.48 -12.25 0.08
N LYS A 31 20.91 -11.21 -0.64
CA LYS A 31 22.34 -10.92 -0.86
C LYS A 31 23.08 -10.53 0.42
N LYS A 32 22.43 -9.76 1.30
CA LYS A 32 23.03 -9.29 2.57
C LYS A 32 22.77 -10.21 3.77
N GLY A 33 21.82 -11.13 3.66
CA GLY A 33 21.37 -12.05 4.72
C GLY A 33 20.53 -11.37 5.80
N LYS A 34 21.02 -10.27 6.37
CA LYS A 34 20.33 -9.47 7.39
C LYS A 34 20.49 -7.98 7.10
N VAL A 35 19.38 -7.24 7.09
CA VAL A 35 19.35 -5.81 6.72
C VAL A 35 18.49 -5.03 7.70
N ASP A 36 18.92 -3.84 8.12
CA ASP A 36 18.08 -2.92 8.90
C ASP A 36 16.97 -2.34 7.99
N VAL A 37 15.74 -2.28 8.47
CA VAL A 37 14.62 -1.66 7.75
C VAL A 37 14.96 -0.23 7.31
N LYS A 38 15.67 0.56 8.12
CA LYS A 38 16.11 1.91 7.73
C LYS A 38 17.07 1.91 6.55
N GLU A 39 17.99 0.94 6.54
CA GLU A 39 18.93 0.76 5.42
C GLU A 39 18.19 0.32 4.16
N ALA A 40 17.24 -0.60 4.28
CA ALA A 40 16.39 -1.04 3.18
C ALA A 40 15.53 0.12 2.62
N ALA A 41 14.93 0.94 3.49
CA ALA A 41 14.16 2.11 3.09
C ALA A 41 14.98 3.09 2.25
N ASN A 42 16.22 3.39 2.68
CA ASN A 42 17.12 4.27 1.94
C ASN A 42 17.52 3.70 0.57
N VAL A 43 17.83 2.40 0.48
CA VAL A 43 18.25 1.76 -0.77
C VAL A 43 17.09 1.61 -1.75
N MET A 44 15.89 1.37 -1.23
CA MET A 44 14.68 1.19 -2.04
C MET A 44 13.98 2.53 -2.39
N ALA A 45 14.45 3.65 -1.83
CA ALA A 45 13.81 4.96 -1.92
C ALA A 45 12.33 4.92 -1.49
N LEU A 46 12.05 4.20 -0.39
CA LEU A 46 10.72 4.06 0.20
C LEU A 46 10.72 4.61 1.63
N GLU A 47 9.53 4.92 2.14
CA GLU A 47 9.38 5.26 3.55
C GLU A 47 9.55 4.01 4.43
N LYS A 48 10.01 4.21 5.66
CA LYS A 48 10.25 3.12 6.62
C LYS A 48 9.00 2.26 6.82
N ASP A 49 7.85 2.89 6.96
CA ASP A 49 6.58 2.23 7.23
C ASP A 49 6.14 1.37 6.03
N GLN A 50 6.41 1.82 4.80
CA GLN A 50 6.13 1.06 3.57
C GLN A 50 6.99 -0.19 3.46
N VAL A 51 8.27 -0.11 3.88
CA VAL A 51 9.16 -1.27 3.91
C VAL A 51 8.74 -2.26 4.99
N GLU A 52 8.27 -1.79 6.15
CA GLU A 52 7.73 -2.66 7.19
C GLU A 52 6.45 -3.38 6.73
N GLU A 53 5.53 -2.67 6.07
CA GLU A 53 4.31 -3.27 5.51
C GLU A 53 4.64 -4.33 4.43
N LEU A 54 5.55 -4.01 3.50
CA LEU A 54 6.03 -4.98 2.51
C LEU A 54 6.69 -6.19 3.15
N ALA A 55 7.48 -5.97 4.21
CA ALA A 55 8.13 -7.04 4.94
C ALA A 55 7.13 -7.95 5.66
N GLU A 56 6.04 -7.40 6.20
CA GLU A 56 4.98 -8.18 6.85
C GLU A 56 4.30 -9.11 5.84
N VAL A 57 3.96 -8.60 4.65
CA VAL A 57 3.40 -9.43 3.56
C VAL A 57 4.39 -10.52 3.12
N LEU A 58 5.68 -10.21 3.05
CA LEU A 58 6.73 -11.17 2.71
C LEU A 58 6.97 -12.21 3.81
N LYS A 59 6.69 -11.86 5.06
CA LYS A 59 6.74 -12.78 6.19
C LYS A 59 5.57 -13.76 6.17
N GLU A 60 4.36 -13.28 5.88
CA GLU A 60 3.18 -14.13 5.75
C GLU A 60 3.33 -15.16 4.62
N SER A 61 3.94 -14.75 3.51
CA SER A 61 4.28 -15.65 2.38
C SER A 61 5.51 -16.54 2.64
N GLY A 62 6.17 -16.40 3.79
CA GLY A 62 7.31 -17.21 4.18
C GLY A 62 8.59 -16.96 3.39
N MET A 63 8.68 -15.85 2.65
CA MET A 63 9.87 -15.49 1.87
C MET A 63 10.95 -14.77 2.71
N MET A 64 10.53 -14.16 3.82
CA MET A 64 11.41 -13.37 4.70
C MET A 64 10.96 -13.50 6.15
N ASP A 65 11.83 -13.17 7.11
CA ASP A 65 11.48 -13.02 8.52
C ASP A 65 11.80 -11.60 9.01
N ILE A 66 11.06 -11.16 10.02
CA ILE A 66 11.27 -9.85 10.67
C ILE A 66 11.70 -10.06 12.11
N SER A 67 12.86 -9.53 12.47
CA SER A 67 13.41 -9.54 13.82
C SER A 67 13.32 -8.15 14.44
N TYR A 68 12.53 -8.04 15.49
CA TYR A 68 12.45 -6.82 16.30
C TYR A 68 13.44 -6.93 17.46
N THR A 69 14.36 -5.98 17.53
CA THR A 69 15.35 -5.88 18.61
C THR A 69 15.34 -4.49 19.21
N LEU A 70 15.99 -4.30 20.37
CA LEU A 70 16.15 -2.97 20.98
C LEU A 70 16.94 -1.99 20.09
N LEU A 71 17.76 -2.51 19.16
CA LEU A 71 18.56 -1.72 18.24
C LEU A 71 17.78 -1.31 16.98
N GLY A 72 16.61 -1.93 16.73
CA GLY A 72 15.79 -1.66 15.55
C GLY A 72 15.13 -2.91 14.97
N THR A 73 14.45 -2.69 13.84
CA THR A 73 13.78 -3.73 13.05
C THR A 73 14.74 -4.24 11.97
N PHE A 74 14.91 -5.56 11.88
CA PHE A 74 15.78 -6.20 10.89
C PHE A 74 14.99 -7.18 10.02
N LEU A 75 15.30 -7.16 8.73
CA LEU A 75 14.81 -8.10 7.71
C LEU A 75 15.82 -9.24 7.54
N ILE A 76 15.34 -10.48 7.58
CA ILE A 76 16.18 -11.69 7.52
C ILE A 76 15.69 -12.56 6.36
N ALA A 77 16.60 -12.91 5.46
CA ALA A 77 16.27 -13.81 4.34
C ALA A 77 15.95 -15.22 4.85
N LYS A 78 14.88 -15.82 4.33
CA LYS A 78 14.58 -17.24 4.56
C LYS A 78 15.09 -18.05 3.37
N GLU A 79 15.84 -19.12 3.63
CA GLU A 79 16.29 -20.02 2.57
C GLU A 79 15.07 -20.79 2.04
N LEU A 80 14.61 -20.43 0.83
CA LEU A 80 13.56 -21.17 0.14
C LEU A 80 14.14 -22.55 -0.29
N PRO A 81 13.49 -23.67 0.06
CA PRO A 81 13.92 -25.00 -0.38
C PRO A 81 13.84 -25.07 -1.91
N LYS A 82 14.96 -25.38 -2.57
CA LYS A 82 15.11 -25.36 -4.03
C LYS A 82 14.40 -26.48 -4.81
N GLU A 83 13.47 -27.24 -4.22
CA GLU A 83 12.86 -28.39 -4.90
C GLU A 83 11.32 -28.36 -5.02
N LYS A 84 10.88 -28.39 -6.29
CA LYS A 84 9.63 -28.99 -6.80
C LYS A 84 8.29 -28.30 -6.47
N ALA A 85 8.11 -27.07 -6.95
CA ALA A 85 6.79 -26.48 -7.21
C ALA A 85 6.66 -26.09 -8.70
N LYS A 86 6.51 -27.10 -9.56
CA LYS A 86 6.02 -26.97 -10.94
C LYS A 86 4.86 -27.97 -10.96
N VAL A 87 3.58 -27.58 -10.93
CA VAL A 87 2.84 -27.13 -12.10
C VAL A 87 1.54 -26.36 -11.72
N GLU A 88 1.08 -26.35 -10.46
CA GLU A 88 -0.22 -25.74 -10.10
C GLU A 88 -0.16 -24.27 -9.64
N GLU A 89 0.95 -23.79 -9.06
CA GLU A 89 1.08 -22.40 -8.56
C GLU A 89 1.15 -21.32 -9.65
N LYS A 90 1.37 -21.68 -10.92
CA LYS A 90 1.58 -20.69 -12.00
C LYS A 90 0.33 -19.88 -12.34
N LYS A 91 -0.87 -20.43 -12.13
CA LYS A 91 -2.14 -19.74 -12.45
C LYS A 91 -2.49 -18.69 -11.39
N ASP A 92 -2.33 -19.03 -10.10
CA ASP A 92 -2.59 -18.10 -9.00
C ASP A 92 -1.54 -16.99 -8.92
N ARG A 93 -0.25 -17.29 -9.16
CA ARG A 93 0.79 -16.26 -9.24
C ARG A 93 0.55 -15.27 -10.38
N SER A 94 0.10 -15.76 -11.54
CA SER A 94 -0.20 -14.93 -12.73
C SER A 94 -1.37 -13.98 -12.49
N GLN A 95 -2.45 -14.47 -11.86
CA GLN A 95 -3.59 -13.61 -11.50
C GLN A 95 -3.20 -12.58 -10.44
N MET A 96 -2.45 -12.98 -9.41
CA MET A 96 -2.01 -12.09 -8.34
C MET A 96 -1.03 -11.02 -8.83
N THR A 97 -0.10 -11.36 -9.73
CA THR A 97 0.78 -10.36 -10.39
C THR A 97 0.00 -9.41 -11.27
N SER A 98 -0.99 -9.88 -12.03
CA SER A 98 -1.83 -8.98 -12.83
C SER A 98 -2.64 -8.01 -11.98
N MET A 99 -3.20 -8.47 -10.85
CA MET A 99 -3.91 -7.63 -9.89
C MET A 99 -2.97 -6.61 -9.24
N MET A 100 -1.76 -7.02 -8.85
CA MET A 100 -0.75 -6.11 -8.28
C MET A 100 -0.32 -5.04 -9.27
N VAL A 101 -0.06 -5.41 -10.54
CA VAL A 101 0.29 -4.43 -11.58
C VAL A 101 -0.82 -3.41 -11.80
N THR A 102 -2.09 -3.85 -11.77
CA THR A 102 -3.22 -2.91 -11.84
C THR A 102 -3.30 -2.01 -10.60
N LEU A 103 -3.03 -2.55 -9.42
CA LEU A 103 -3.11 -1.80 -8.16
C LEU A 103 -1.97 -0.78 -8.04
N ASP A 104 -0.76 -1.14 -8.46
CA ASP A 104 0.39 -0.22 -8.57
C ASP A 104 0.11 0.91 -9.56
N LYS A 105 -0.54 0.59 -10.69
CA LYS A 105 -0.93 1.60 -11.67
C LYS A 105 -1.97 2.55 -11.09
N ASP A 106 -2.99 2.01 -10.42
CA ASP A 106 -4.03 2.81 -9.76
C ASP A 106 -3.46 3.69 -8.64
N LEU A 107 -2.49 3.19 -7.87
CA LEU A 107 -1.78 3.95 -6.84
C LEU A 107 -0.95 5.08 -7.44
N ARG A 108 -0.19 4.82 -8.51
CA ARG A 108 0.59 5.85 -9.21
C ARG A 108 -0.31 6.92 -9.83
N ASP A 109 -1.40 6.53 -10.45
CA ASP A 109 -2.35 7.47 -11.06
C ASP A 109 -3.09 8.28 -9.98
N SER A 110 -3.40 7.67 -8.83
CA SER A 110 -3.93 8.37 -7.66
C SER A 110 -2.91 9.36 -7.09
N HIS A 111 -1.63 8.98 -6.98
CA HIS A 111 -0.58 9.85 -6.47
C HIS A 111 -0.39 11.10 -7.34
N LYS A 112 -0.34 10.94 -8.67
CA LYS A 112 -0.31 12.07 -9.62
C LYS A 112 -1.55 12.97 -9.48
N SER A 113 -2.71 12.38 -9.24
CA SER A 113 -3.95 13.14 -9.03
C SER A 113 -3.88 13.96 -7.73
N PHE A 114 -3.31 13.39 -6.66
CA PHE A 114 -3.07 14.11 -5.41
C PHE A 114 -2.06 15.24 -5.59
N GLU A 115 -0.93 15.01 -6.25
CA GLU A 115 0.06 16.05 -6.55
C GLU A 115 -0.55 17.20 -7.34
N PHE A 116 -1.37 16.90 -8.36
CA PHE A 116 -2.06 17.93 -9.14
C PHE A 116 -3.02 18.75 -8.28
N VAL A 117 -3.82 18.09 -7.44
CA VAL A 117 -4.76 18.76 -6.52
C VAL A 117 -4.01 19.61 -5.50
N GLU A 118 -2.93 19.09 -4.93
CA GLU A 118 -2.11 19.79 -3.94
C GLU A 118 -1.47 21.04 -4.54
N GLN A 119 -0.87 20.93 -5.72
CA GLN A 119 -0.32 22.10 -6.43
C GLN A 119 -1.39 23.15 -6.75
N ASN A 120 -2.60 22.71 -7.12
CA ASN A 120 -3.71 23.63 -7.39
C ASN A 120 -4.17 24.35 -6.13
N ILE A 121 -4.26 23.64 -5.00
CA ILE A 121 -4.61 24.21 -3.70
C ILE A 121 -3.54 25.20 -3.25
N ARG A 122 -2.25 24.85 -3.32
CA ARG A 122 -1.15 25.76 -2.97
C ARG A 122 -1.19 27.05 -3.79
N LYS A 123 -1.28 26.95 -5.12
CA LYS A 123 -1.38 28.13 -6.00
C LYS A 123 -2.59 29.02 -5.71
N ARG A 124 -3.69 28.46 -5.23
CA ARG A 124 -4.88 29.24 -4.82
C ARG A 124 -4.64 29.91 -3.48
N LEU A 125 -4.07 29.19 -2.51
CA LEU A 125 -3.71 29.75 -1.21
C LEU A 125 -2.70 30.90 -1.33
N ASP A 126 -1.66 30.74 -2.15
CA ASP A 126 -0.67 31.79 -2.39
C ASP A 126 -1.33 33.06 -2.96
N LYS A 127 -2.28 32.90 -3.90
CA LYS A 127 -3.06 34.03 -4.45
C LYS A 127 -3.98 34.67 -3.42
N ASP A 128 -4.68 33.86 -2.63
CA ASP A 128 -5.55 34.35 -1.57
C ASP A 128 -4.73 35.12 -0.52
N GLU A 129 -3.52 34.65 -0.20
CA GLU A 129 -2.58 35.31 0.70
C GLU A 129 -2.07 36.63 0.10
N ASP A 130 -1.69 36.66 -1.17
CA ASP A 130 -1.33 37.91 -1.88
C ASP A 130 -2.46 38.94 -1.84
N ILE A 131 -3.70 38.52 -2.12
CA ILE A 131 -4.89 39.39 -2.09
C ILE A 131 -5.14 39.90 -0.66
N MET A 132 -5.05 39.02 0.35
CA MET A 132 -5.23 39.42 1.74
C MET A 132 -4.17 40.41 2.19
N ASN A 133 -2.90 40.22 1.80
CA ASN A 133 -1.81 41.16 2.07
C ASN A 133 -2.04 42.51 1.38
N GLU A 134 -2.55 42.53 0.15
CA GLU A 134 -2.93 43.78 -0.53
C GLU A 134 -4.10 44.51 0.15
N LEU A 135 -5.09 43.76 0.67
CA LEU A 135 -6.24 44.31 1.39
C LEU A 135 -5.85 44.82 2.77
N GLU A 136 -4.97 44.13 3.49
CA GLU A 136 -4.41 44.59 4.77
C GLU A 136 -3.59 45.87 4.60
N GLY A 137 -2.94 46.07 3.45
CA GLY A 137 -2.27 47.33 3.10
C GLY A 137 -3.21 48.48 2.72
N LYS A 138 -4.47 48.18 2.33
CA LYS A 138 -5.45 49.15 1.78
C LYS A 138 -6.79 49.13 2.51
N VAL A 139 -6.81 48.86 3.81
CA VAL A 139 -8.03 48.68 4.64
C VAL A 139 -9.05 49.85 4.53
N HIS A 140 -8.63 51.02 4.05
CA HIS A 140 -9.50 52.17 3.82
C HIS A 140 -9.97 52.41 2.37
N ASP A 141 -9.38 51.75 1.37
CA ASP A 141 -9.68 51.93 -0.07
C ASP A 141 -9.87 50.57 -0.78
N VAL A 142 -10.64 49.65 -0.19
CA VAL A 142 -11.00 48.40 -0.87
C VAL A 142 -11.92 48.72 -2.04
N SER A 143 -11.46 48.46 -3.27
CA SER A 143 -12.26 48.72 -4.48
C SER A 143 -13.47 47.79 -4.51
N ILE A 144 -14.59 48.28 -5.05
CA ILE A 144 -15.80 47.47 -5.28
C ILE A 144 -15.47 46.23 -6.11
N ALA A 145 -14.53 46.36 -7.06
CA ALA A 145 -14.07 45.25 -7.90
C ALA A 145 -13.40 44.13 -7.09
N ASP A 146 -12.63 44.46 -6.05
CA ASP A 146 -11.93 43.48 -5.20
C ASP A 146 -12.93 42.70 -4.34
N MET A 147 -13.95 43.39 -3.82
CA MET A 147 -15.07 42.77 -3.11
C MET A 147 -15.89 41.83 -4.04
N GLU A 148 -16.12 42.22 -5.29
CA GLU A 148 -16.80 41.35 -6.26
C GLU A 148 -15.98 40.11 -6.61
N TYR A 149 -14.65 40.25 -6.73
CA TYR A 149 -13.73 39.14 -6.92
C TYR A 149 -13.80 38.15 -5.75
N LEU A 150 -13.64 38.63 -4.52
CA LEU A 150 -13.71 37.80 -3.31
C LEU A 150 -15.06 37.09 -3.17
N LEU A 151 -16.17 37.77 -3.49
CA LEU A 151 -17.49 37.15 -3.46
C LEU A 151 -17.65 36.06 -4.53
N ARG A 152 -17.01 36.20 -5.69
CA ARG A 152 -16.97 35.17 -6.73
C ARG A 152 -16.13 33.98 -6.28
N GLU A 153 -14.91 34.21 -5.80
CA GLU A 153 -14.00 33.18 -5.28
C GLU A 153 -14.68 32.38 -4.16
N ALA A 154 -15.31 33.07 -3.19
CA ALA A 154 -16.04 32.43 -2.10
C ALA A 154 -17.22 31.56 -2.58
N ARG A 155 -17.89 31.94 -3.68
CA ARG A 155 -18.95 31.11 -4.29
C ARG A 155 -18.36 29.87 -4.95
N GLU A 156 -17.27 30.02 -5.69
CA GLU A 156 -16.58 28.89 -6.31
C GLU A 156 -16.06 27.90 -5.27
N LEU A 157 -15.42 28.39 -4.21
CA LEU A 157 -14.97 27.58 -3.08
C LEU A 157 -16.14 26.83 -2.41
N ARG A 158 -17.33 27.44 -2.29
CA ARG A 158 -18.52 26.73 -1.78
C ARG A 158 -18.96 25.59 -2.69
N VAL A 159 -18.92 25.78 -4.01
CA VAL A 159 -19.25 24.73 -4.98
C VAL A 159 -18.24 23.59 -4.89
N VAL A 160 -16.95 23.90 -4.88
CA VAL A 160 -15.86 22.92 -4.71
C VAL A 160 -16.01 22.14 -3.40
N THR A 161 -16.26 22.84 -2.29
CA THR A 161 -16.49 22.22 -0.97
C THR A 161 -17.69 21.28 -0.99
N LYS A 162 -18.76 21.62 -1.73
CA LYS A 162 -19.93 20.75 -1.88
C LYS A 162 -19.60 19.48 -2.67
N HIS A 163 -18.79 19.58 -3.71
CA HIS A 163 -18.31 18.42 -4.47
C HIS A 163 -17.43 17.52 -3.59
N PHE A 164 -16.44 18.07 -2.88
CA PHE A 164 -15.62 17.29 -1.95
C PHE A 164 -16.44 16.58 -0.87
N ARG A 165 -17.47 17.23 -0.32
CA ARG A 165 -18.38 16.57 0.64
C ARG A 165 -19.13 15.39 0.04
N LYS A 166 -19.50 15.47 -1.24
CA LYS A 166 -20.11 14.36 -1.96
C LYS A 166 -19.10 13.23 -2.16
N ASP A 167 -17.90 13.54 -2.63
CA ASP A 167 -16.85 12.55 -2.88
C ASP A 167 -16.44 11.82 -1.59
N ILE A 168 -16.32 12.54 -0.47
CA ILE A 168 -16.07 11.95 0.85
C ILE A 168 -17.18 10.97 1.24
N ARG A 169 -18.45 11.30 0.93
CA ARG A 169 -19.58 10.40 1.21
C ARG A 169 -19.50 9.13 0.36
N ASP A 170 -19.26 9.28 -0.93
CA ASP A 170 -19.15 8.17 -1.87
C ASP A 170 -17.97 7.25 -1.50
N LEU A 171 -16.85 7.84 -1.07
CA LEU A 171 -15.68 7.10 -0.59
C LEU A 171 -16.00 6.33 0.70
N ARG A 172 -16.70 6.94 1.67
CA ARG A 172 -17.16 6.26 2.89
C ARG A 172 -18.06 5.07 2.59
N GLU A 173 -18.95 5.19 1.61
CA GLU A 173 -19.79 4.07 1.18
C GLU A 173 -18.98 2.93 0.55
N LYS A 174 -17.99 3.27 -0.30
CA LYS A 174 -17.07 2.28 -0.87
C LYS A 174 -16.27 1.54 0.21
N VAL A 175 -15.75 2.28 1.21
CA VAL A 175 -15.03 1.70 2.36
C VAL A 175 -15.94 0.77 3.16
N LYS A 176 -17.19 1.17 3.41
CA LYS A 176 -18.18 0.32 4.09
C LYS A 176 -18.42 -0.99 3.33
N LYS A 177 -18.66 -0.92 2.01
CA LYS A 177 -18.84 -2.10 1.16
C LYS A 177 -17.60 -2.99 1.11
N PHE A 178 -16.40 -2.40 1.12
CA PHE A 178 -15.15 -3.15 1.20
C PHE A 178 -15.04 -3.89 2.54
N HIS A 179 -15.31 -3.22 3.65
CA HIS A 179 -15.29 -3.83 4.98
C HIS A 179 -16.30 -4.98 5.11
N GLU A 180 -17.50 -4.85 4.52
CA GLU A 180 -18.47 -5.94 4.44
C GLU A 180 -17.95 -7.15 3.64
N ARG A 181 -17.21 -6.92 2.55
CA ARG A 181 -16.57 -8.00 1.77
C ARG A 181 -15.46 -8.70 2.56
N VAL A 182 -14.62 -7.95 3.25
CA VAL A 182 -13.55 -8.51 4.11
C VAL A 182 -14.17 -9.39 5.21
N LYS A 183 -15.21 -8.91 5.88
CA LYS A 183 -15.93 -9.71 6.89
C LYS A 183 -16.51 -11.02 6.34
N LYS A 184 -17.04 -11.00 5.10
CA LYS A 184 -17.54 -12.23 4.45
C LYS A 184 -16.39 -13.21 4.20
N LEU A 185 -15.26 -12.73 3.69
CA LEU A 185 -14.07 -13.55 3.47
C LEU A 185 -13.50 -14.12 4.77
N GLU A 186 -13.49 -13.36 5.86
CA GLU A 186 -13.09 -13.85 7.20
C GLU A 186 -13.99 -15.01 7.65
N VAL A 187 -15.31 -14.92 7.45
CA VAL A 187 -16.23 -16.00 7.80
C VAL A 187 -16.04 -17.22 6.90
N GLU A 188 -15.82 -17.02 5.60
CA GLU A 188 -15.57 -18.10 4.64
C GLU A 188 -14.24 -18.83 4.93
N THR A 189 -13.18 -18.08 5.25
CA THR A 189 -11.88 -18.64 5.63
C THR A 189 -11.97 -19.41 6.94
N MET A 190 -12.66 -18.89 7.97
CA MET A 190 -12.91 -19.64 9.20
C MET A 190 -13.69 -20.94 8.96
N LYS A 191 -14.71 -20.93 8.10
CA LYS A 191 -15.45 -22.15 7.73
C LYS A 191 -14.56 -23.16 7.01
N ALA A 192 -13.77 -22.70 6.04
CA ALA A 192 -12.85 -23.56 5.29
C ALA A 192 -11.77 -24.17 6.20
N GLU A 193 -11.25 -23.43 7.19
CA GLU A 193 -10.34 -23.95 8.20
C GLU A 193 -11.02 -25.00 9.11
N GLN A 194 -12.26 -24.76 9.51
CA GLN A 194 -13.04 -25.69 10.33
C GLN A 194 -13.34 -27.01 9.60
N GLU A 195 -13.64 -26.94 8.29
CA GLU A 195 -13.79 -28.12 7.44
C GLU A 195 -12.47 -28.89 7.26
N ARG A 196 -11.36 -28.18 7.06
CA ARG A 196 -10.02 -28.79 6.93
C ARG A 196 -9.53 -29.48 8.20
N LEU A 197 -9.80 -28.90 9.37
CA LEU A 197 -9.33 -29.44 10.65
C LEU A 197 -10.25 -30.52 11.24
N GLY A 198 -11.39 -30.80 10.61
CA GLY A 198 -12.45 -31.68 11.12
C GLY A 198 -13.12 -31.13 12.39
N PRO A 199 -14.14 -31.83 12.94
CA PRO A 199 -14.78 -31.43 14.20
C PRO A 199 -13.80 -31.60 15.35
N ARG A 200 -12.97 -30.58 15.61
CA ARG A 200 -12.18 -30.49 16.82
C ARG A 200 -13.15 -30.29 17.99
N LYS A 201 -13.04 -31.14 19.02
CA LYS A 201 -13.68 -30.91 20.32
C LYS A 201 -13.38 -29.48 20.76
N PRO A 202 -14.37 -28.73 21.26
CA PRO A 202 -14.19 -27.33 21.58
C PRO A 202 -13.13 -27.21 22.68
N TRP A 203 -11.93 -26.82 22.30
CA TRP A 203 -10.99 -26.27 23.27
C TRP A 203 -11.58 -24.93 23.67
N HIS A 204 -12.18 -24.90 24.86
CA HIS A 204 -12.58 -23.69 25.56
C HIS A 204 -11.35 -22.80 25.77
N TYR A 205 -10.98 -22.02 24.75
CA TYR A 205 -10.17 -20.84 24.93
C TYR A 205 -11.02 -19.65 24.48
N PRO A 206 -11.63 -18.91 25.41
CA PRO A 206 -12.42 -17.75 25.05
C PRO A 206 -11.49 -16.68 24.48
N ILE A 207 -11.62 -16.43 23.17
CA ILE A 207 -10.93 -15.38 22.40
C ILE A 207 -11.20 -13.98 23.00
N SER A 208 -12.21 -13.84 23.87
CA SER A 208 -12.45 -12.62 24.67
C SER A 208 -11.26 -12.21 25.56
N MET A 209 -10.31 -13.11 25.82
CA MET A 209 -9.08 -12.81 26.59
C MET A 209 -7.97 -12.12 25.77
N PHE A 210 -7.99 -12.20 24.44
CA PHE A 210 -6.97 -11.51 23.62
C PHE A 210 -7.33 -10.04 23.36
N PHE A 211 -8.61 -9.72 23.16
CA PHE A 211 -9.04 -8.34 22.88
C PHE A 211 -9.23 -7.46 24.13
N THR A 212 -9.34 -8.05 25.32
CA THR A 212 -9.40 -7.26 26.57
C THR A 212 -8.04 -6.68 26.97
N ARG A 213 -6.93 -7.25 26.49
CA ARG A 213 -5.59 -6.74 26.80
C ARG A 213 -5.16 -5.54 25.94
N LEU A 214 -5.74 -5.39 24.75
CA LEU A 214 -5.50 -4.23 23.85
C LEU A 214 -6.34 -2.99 24.21
N LYS A 215 -7.50 -3.15 24.86
CA LYS A 215 -8.32 -2.00 25.28
C LYS A 215 -7.80 -1.29 26.54
N ASN A 216 -6.96 -1.95 27.34
CA ASN A 216 -6.40 -1.34 28.56
C ASN A 216 -5.09 -0.57 28.34
N THR A 217 -4.44 -0.71 27.18
CA THR A 217 -3.23 0.07 26.85
C THR A 217 -3.54 1.43 26.23
N PHE A 218 -4.75 1.65 25.72
CA PHE A 218 -5.17 2.92 25.11
C PHE A 218 -5.84 3.91 26.09
N LYS A 219 -5.99 3.57 27.37
CA LYS A 219 -6.59 4.43 28.41
C LYS A 219 -5.60 5.06 29.39
N ARG A 220 -4.28 4.90 29.15
CA ARG A 220 -3.21 5.44 30.01
C ARG A 220 -2.13 6.22 29.25
N GLY A 221 -2.41 6.66 28.02
CA GLY A 221 -1.56 7.60 27.27
C GLY A 221 -2.31 8.90 27.08
#